data_AF-A0A924DFL4-F1
#
_entry.id   AF-A0A924DFL4-F1
#
_cell.length_a   1.000
_cell.length_b   1.000
_cell.length_c   1.000
_cell.angle_alpha   90.00
_cell.angle_beta   90.00
_cell.angle_gamma   90.00
#
_symmetry.space_group_name_H-M   'P 1'
#
loop_
_entity.id
_entity.type
_entity.pdbx_description
1 polymer ?
#
loop_
_entity_poly.entity_id
_entity_poly.type
_entity_poly.pdbx_seq_one_letter_code
_entity_poly.pdbx_strand_id
1 'polypeptide(L)'
;MDALLAEIIPNYAKLKIWKGEALESATLTGFADYLITPSYAYMKTPLLCAAEAKRDDFTKGRAQCLAELMACRKKNQVEGYDLDLFGFVSNGRRWLFIS
;
A
#
# COMPACT_ATOMS: atom_id res chain seq x y z
N MET A 1 13.21 1.22 4.72
CA MET A 1 11.74 1.20 4.68
C MET A 1 11.19 0.38 5.83
N ASP A 2 11.52 -0.91 5.90
CA ASP A 2 11.15 -1.80 7.03
C ASP A 2 11.33 -1.19 8.42
N ALA A 3 12.58 -0.83 8.79
CA ALA A 3 12.88 -0.30 10.11
C ALA A 3 12.10 0.98 10.43
N LEU A 4 11.95 1.87 9.44
CA LEU A 4 11.22 3.12 9.59
C LEU A 4 9.73 2.88 9.83
N LEU A 5 9.11 2.00 9.04
CA LEU A 5 7.69 1.66 9.23
C LEU A 5 7.45 0.96 10.57
N ALA A 6 8.36 0.07 10.98
CA ALA A 6 8.28 -0.62 12.26
C ALA A 6 8.40 0.33 13.45
N GLU A 7 9.15 1.43 13.31
CA GLU A 7 9.28 2.48 14.33
C GLU A 7 8.04 3.40 14.38
N ILE A 8 7.45 3.72 13.23
CA ILE A 8 6.33 4.67 13.14
C ILE A 8 5.00 4.00 13.50
N ILE A 9 4.73 2.79 13.00
CA ILE A 9 3.41 2.15 13.11
C ILE A 9 2.88 1.99 14.54
N PRO A 10 3.70 1.74 15.60
CA PRO A 10 3.20 1.65 16.97
C PRO A 10 2.55 2.94 17.47
N ASN A 11 2.91 4.09 16.91
CA ASN A 11 2.31 5.39 17.24
C ASN A 11 0.90 5.55 16.63
N TYR A 12 0.49 4.65 15.74
CA TYR A 12 -0.79 4.66 15.04
C TYR A 12 -1.56 3.37 15.30
N ALA A 13 -2.01 3.16 16.54
CA ALA A 13 -2.67 1.92 16.98
C ALA A 13 -3.91 1.48 16.15
N LYS A 14 -4.52 2.41 15.41
CA LYS A 14 -5.66 2.13 14.51
C LYS A 14 -5.25 1.56 13.15
N LEU A 15 -3.96 1.58 12.81
CA LEU A 15 -3.43 1.13 11.52
C LEU A 15 -2.62 -0.16 11.70
N LYS A 16 -2.55 -0.93 10.62
CA LYS A 16 -1.69 -2.11 10.52
C LYS A 16 -1.03 -2.14 9.14
N ILE A 17 0.23 -2.55 9.14
CA ILE A 17 1.04 -2.71 7.93
C ILE A 17 1.17 -4.20 7.64
N TRP A 18 0.97 -4.54 6.39
CA TRP A 18 1.17 -5.87 5.84
C TRP A 18 2.30 -5.80 4.83
N LYS A 19 3.22 -6.77 4.84
CA LYS A 19 4.42 -6.73 4.03
C LYS A 19 4.43 -7.89 3.03
N GLY A 20 4.69 -7.60 1.76
CA GLY A 20 4.81 -8.60 0.70
C GLY A 20 3.49 -9.35 0.45
N GLU A 21 2.37 -8.64 0.53
CA GLU A 21 1.04 -9.24 0.38
C GLU A 21 0.64 -9.35 -1.09
N ALA A 22 -0.02 -10.45 -1.42
CA ALA A 22 -0.61 -10.63 -2.74
C ALA A 22 -1.75 -9.62 -2.95
N LEU A 23 -1.70 -8.92 -4.08
CA LEU A 23 -2.73 -7.99 -4.48
C LEU A 23 -3.21 -8.30 -5.88
N GLU A 24 -4.47 -8.72 -5.94
CA GLU A 24 -5.11 -9.18 -7.16
C GLU A 24 -6.43 -8.44 -7.39
N SER A 25 -6.69 -8.14 -8.66
CA SER A 25 -7.96 -7.68 -9.18
C SER A 25 -8.26 -8.42 -10.48
N ALA A 26 -9.40 -8.13 -11.12
CA ALA A 26 -9.77 -8.77 -12.39
C ALA A 26 -8.73 -8.60 -13.52
N THR A 27 -7.89 -7.56 -13.46
CA THR A 27 -6.93 -7.22 -14.53
C THR A 27 -5.48 -7.09 -14.06
N LEU A 28 -5.22 -7.22 -12.76
CA LEU A 28 -3.88 -7.02 -12.17
C LEU A 28 -3.60 -8.14 -11.17
N THR A 29 -2.39 -8.67 -11.22
CA THR A 29 -1.88 -9.64 -10.24
C THR A 29 -0.46 -9.25 -9.87
N GLY A 30 -0.10 -9.39 -8.59
CA GLY A 30 1.22 -9.02 -8.11
C GLY A 30 1.32 -9.06 -6.59
N PHE A 31 2.46 -8.56 -6.09
CA PHE A 31 2.71 -8.41 -4.67
C PHE A 31 3.05 -6.94 -4.41
N ALA A 32 2.34 -6.34 -3.46
CA ALA A 32 2.68 -5.03 -2.95
C ALA A 32 3.77 -5.19 -1.89
N ASP A 33 4.82 -4.37 -1.94
CA ASP A 33 5.86 -4.41 -0.91
C ASP A 33 5.23 -4.15 0.47
N TYR A 34 4.29 -3.18 0.55
CA TYR A 34 3.53 -2.90 1.76
C TYR A 34 2.10 -2.46 1.47
N LEU A 35 1.17 -2.93 2.29
CA LEU A 35 -0.22 -2.45 2.34
C LEU A 35 -0.54 -1.93 3.75
N ILE A 36 -1.38 -0.91 3.82
CA ILE A 36 -1.86 -0.34 5.09
C ILE A 36 -3.38 -0.49 5.16
N THR A 37 -3.86 -0.99 6.28
CA THR A 37 -5.30 -1.15 6.58
C THR A 37 -5.62 -0.61 7.97
N PRO A 38 -6.91 -0.51 8.36
CA PRO A 38 -7.25 -0.49 9.76
C PRO A 38 -6.70 -1.72 10.50
N SER A 39 -6.52 -1.60 11.81
CA SER A 39 -5.98 -2.67 12.63
C SER A 39 -6.95 -3.85 12.72
N TYR A 40 -6.61 -4.94 12.02
CA TYR A 40 -7.36 -6.18 11.98
C TYR A 40 -6.46 -7.39 12.30
N ALA A 41 -7.08 -8.48 12.75
CA ALA A 41 -6.37 -9.74 13.01
C ALA A 41 -5.74 -10.32 11.72
N TYR A 42 -6.47 -10.23 10.60
CA TYR A 42 -6.07 -10.67 9.25
C TYR A 42 -6.31 -9.55 8.24
N MET A 43 -5.62 -9.60 7.08
CA MET A 43 -5.75 -8.57 6.06
C MET A 43 -7.14 -8.63 5.43
N LYS A 44 -7.81 -7.47 5.39
CA LYS A 44 -9.11 -7.30 4.73
C LYS A 44 -9.32 -5.84 4.34
N THR A 45 -10.35 -5.59 3.54
CA THR A 45 -10.81 -4.25 3.22
C THR A 45 -11.34 -3.52 4.47
N PRO A 46 -11.27 -2.18 4.52
CA PRO A 46 -10.71 -1.31 3.48
C PRO A 46 -9.18 -1.32 3.45
N LEU A 47 -8.62 -1.37 2.25
CA LEU A 47 -7.21 -1.08 1.99
C LEU A 47 -7.04 0.44 1.91
N LEU A 48 -6.09 1.03 2.62
CA LEU A 48 -5.96 2.49 2.73
C LEU A 48 -4.76 3.03 1.94
N CYS A 49 -3.67 2.26 1.90
CA CYS A 49 -2.45 2.68 1.23
C CYS A 49 -1.66 1.52 0.68
N ALA A 50 -0.99 1.76 -0.46
CA ALA A 50 0.01 0.88 -1.05
C ALA A 50 1.37 1.59 -1.08
N ALA A 51 2.43 0.88 -0.73
CA ALA A 51 3.75 1.48 -0.62
C ALA A 51 4.83 0.59 -1.21
N GLU A 52 5.70 1.19 -2.02
CA GLU A 52 6.75 0.48 -2.74
C GLU A 52 8.15 0.93 -2.28
N ALA A 53 9.02 -0.04 -1.99
CA ALA A 53 10.40 0.19 -1.60
C ALA A 53 11.32 -0.02 -2.81
N LYS A 54 11.72 1.05 -3.49
CA LYS A 54 12.67 0.99 -4.62
C LYS A 54 13.99 1.65 -4.28
N ARG A 55 15.11 1.10 -4.76
CA ARG A 55 16.45 1.67 -4.54
C ARG A 55 16.64 2.98 -5.31
N ASP A 56 16.43 2.99 -6.63
CA ASP A 56 16.64 4.21 -7.43
C ASP A 56 15.70 4.40 -8.64
N ASP A 57 14.88 3.40 -9.00
CA ASP A 57 13.92 3.53 -10.11
C ASP A 57 12.54 3.97 -9.61
N PHE A 58 12.40 5.28 -9.39
CA PHE A 58 11.13 5.90 -8.99
C PHE A 58 10.09 5.87 -10.11
N THR A 59 10.51 5.83 -11.38
CA THR A 59 9.58 5.78 -12.53
C THR A 59 8.84 4.46 -12.55
N LYS A 60 9.57 3.35 -12.47
CA LYS A 60 8.98 2.01 -12.37
C LYS A 60 8.21 1.85 -11.05
N GLY A 61 8.77 2.31 -9.93
CA GLY A 61 8.10 2.26 -8.65
C GLY A 61 6.75 2.99 -8.67
N ARG A 62 6.67 4.17 -9.33
CA ARG A 62 5.42 4.92 -9.46
C ARG A 62 4.38 4.16 -10.27
N ALA A 63 4.79 3.54 -11.38
CA ALA A 63 3.88 2.74 -12.22
C ALA A 63 3.33 1.52 -11.44
N GLN A 64 4.17 0.85 -10.65
CA GLN A 64 3.77 -0.28 -9.80
C GLN A 64 2.80 0.18 -8.70
N CYS A 65 3.16 1.21 -7.94
CA CYS A 65 2.32 1.75 -6.87
C CYS A 65 0.95 2.22 -7.41
N LEU A 66 0.90 2.86 -8.58
CA LEU A 66 -0.37 3.25 -9.20
C LEU A 66 -1.24 2.04 -9.57
N ALA A 67 -0.64 0.97 -10.11
CA ALA A 67 -1.37 -0.27 -10.39
C ALA A 67 -1.93 -0.91 -9.11
N GLU A 68 -1.15 -0.90 -8.03
CA GLU A 68 -1.58 -1.39 -6.72
C GLU A 68 -2.74 -0.56 -6.14
N LEU A 69 -2.68 0.77 -6.25
CA LEU A 69 -3.79 1.63 -5.83
C LEU A 69 -5.07 1.34 -6.63
N MET A 70 -4.96 1.07 -7.93
CA MET A 70 -6.12 0.68 -8.76
C MET A 70 -6.70 -0.67 -8.31
N ALA A 71 -5.85 -1.64 -7.99
CA ALA A 71 -6.31 -2.92 -7.44
C ALA A 71 -6.96 -2.74 -6.06
N CYS A 72 -6.38 -1.91 -5.18
CA CYS A 72 -6.96 -1.57 -3.89
C CYS A 72 -8.34 -0.92 -4.04
N ARG A 73 -8.47 0.06 -4.94
CA ARG A 73 -9.74 0.73 -5.24
C ARG A 73 -10.79 -0.27 -5.67
N LYS A 74 -10.44 -1.19 -6.58
CA LYS A 74 -11.37 -2.20 -7.05
C LYS A 74 -11.84 -3.13 -5.93
N LYS A 75 -10.92 -3.62 -5.07
CA LYS A 75 -11.27 -4.49 -3.92
C LYS A 75 -12.15 -3.76 -2.91
N ASN A 76 -11.83 -2.51 -2.60
CA ASN A 76 -12.64 -1.69 -1.70
C ASN A 76 -14.05 -1.47 -2.24
N GLN A 77 -14.19 -1.14 -3.53
CA GLN A 77 -15.49 -0.91 -4.17
C GLN A 77 -16.38 -2.16 -4.18
N VAL A 78 -15.81 -3.34 -4.39
CA VAL A 78 -16.55 -4.61 -4.32
C VAL A 78 -17.17 -4.81 -2.93
N GLU A 79 -16.48 -4.37 -1.89
CA GLU A 79 -16.90 -4.48 -0.49
C GLU A 79 -17.70 -3.25 -0.01
N GLY A 80 -18.10 -2.35 -0.93
CA GLY A 80 -18.93 -1.19 -0.64
C GLY A 80 -18.19 0.00 -0.02
N TYR A 81 -16.87 0.02 -0.06
CA TYR A 81 -16.07 1.15 0.43
C TYR A 81 -15.72 2.13 -0.68
N ASP A 82 -16.11 3.39 -0.51
CA ASP A 82 -15.69 4.53 -1.33
C ASP A 82 -14.85 5.47 -0.47
N LEU A 83 -13.53 5.44 -0.67
CA LEU A 83 -12.56 6.17 0.14
C LEU A 83 -11.32 6.54 -0.67
N ASP A 84 -10.67 7.61 -0.23
CA ASP A 84 -9.39 8.04 -0.79
C ASP A 84 -8.29 7.04 -0.47
N LEU A 85 -7.48 6.75 -1.48
CA LEU A 85 -6.33 5.86 -1.38
C LEU A 85 -5.06 6.66 -1.53
N PHE A 86 -4.07 6.33 -0.70
CA PHE A 86 -2.78 6.99 -0.73
C PHE A 86 -1.70 6.00 -1.14
N GLY A 87 -0.75 6.42 -1.95
CA GLY A 87 0.41 5.62 -2.30
C GLY A 87 1.70 6.36 -2.06
N PHE A 88 2.78 5.62 -1.88
CA PHE A 88 4.10 6.23 -1.95
C PHE A 88 5.16 5.26 -2.47
N VAL A 89 6.18 5.84 -3.07
CA VAL A 89 7.41 5.14 -3.46
C VAL A 89 8.55 5.79 -2.71
N SER A 90 9.39 4.98 -2.06
CA SER A 90 10.52 5.50 -1.29
C SER A 90 11.76 4.62 -1.39
N ASN A 91 12.91 5.28 -1.37
CA ASN A 91 14.22 4.62 -1.16
C ASN A 91 14.78 4.87 0.25
N GLY A 92 13.96 5.41 1.15
CA GLY A 92 14.35 5.79 2.51
C GLY A 92 15.04 7.14 2.63
N ARG A 93 15.41 7.78 1.51
CA ARG A 93 15.96 9.15 1.48
C ARG A 93 15.00 10.13 0.79
N ARG A 94 14.39 9.70 -0.32
CA ARG A 94 13.39 10.46 -1.07
C ARG A 94 12.05 9.74 -1.03
N TRP A 95 11.00 10.54 -1.08
CA TRP A 95 9.61 10.08 -1.05
C TRP A 95 8.86 10.70 -2.21
N LEU A 96 8.14 9.86 -2.93
CA LEU A 96 7.18 10.27 -3.95
C LEU A 96 5.79 9.83 -3.47
N PHE A 97 4.91 10.80 -3.22
CA PHE A 97 3.54 10.54 -2.79
C PHE A 97 2.58 10.54 -4.00
N ILE A 98 1.54 9.71 -3.91
CA ILE A 98 0.55 9.46 -4.95
C ILE A 98 -0.83 9.43 -4.28
N SER A 99 -1.85 10.03 -4.89
CA SER A 99 -3.25 10.03 -4.44
C SER A 99 -4.17 10.04 -5.66
#